data_AF-A0A5D0CKQ1-F1
#
_entry.id   AF-A0A5D0CKQ1-F1
#
_cell.length_a   1.000
_cell.length_b   1.000
_cell.length_c   1.000
_cell.angle_alpha   90.00
_cell.angle_beta   90.00
_cell.angle_gamma   90.00
#
_symmetry.space_group_name_H-M   'P 1'
#
loop_
_entity.id
_entity.type
_entity.pdbx_description
1 polymer ?
#
loop_
_entity_poly.entity_id
_entity_poly.type
_entity_poly.pdbx_seq_one_letter_code
_entity_poly.pdbx_strand_id
1 'polypeptide(L)' 'MTRLLGQLEEERRKLNELGKKSLDQGIPLFENEAVQAQSRKVDEWIVQWLQRKSGREHQLR' A
#
# COMPACT_ATOMS: atom_id res chain seq x y z
N MET A 1 -15.62 8.92 -2.44
CA MET A 1 -15.00 7.75 -1.78
C MET A 1 -14.30 6.79 -2.77
N THR A 2 -14.50 6.93 -4.08
CA THR A 2 -14.08 5.96 -5.12
C THR A 2 -12.65 6.13 -5.62
N ARG A 3 -12.12 7.37 -5.68
CA ARG A 3 -10.79 7.63 -6.26
C ARG A 3 -9.62 7.12 -5.42
N LEU A 4 -9.76 7.21 -4.08
CA LEU A 4 -8.71 6.78 -3.15
C LEU A 4 -8.59 5.25 -3.10
N LEU A 5 -9.72 4.55 -3.13
CA LEU A 5 -9.77 3.08 -3.23
C LEU A 5 -9.19 2.61 -4.55
N GLY A 6 -9.52 3.25 -5.67
CA GLY A 6 -8.95 2.93 -6.98
C GLY A 6 -7.43 3.10 -7.03
N GLN A 7 -6.88 4.18 -6.46
CA GLN A 7 -5.43 4.35 -6.35
C GLN A 7 -4.79 3.28 -5.46
N LEU A 8 -5.41 2.95 -4.34
CA LEU A 8 -4.87 1.94 -3.42
C LEU A 8 -4.89 0.54 -4.04
N GLU A 9 -5.94 0.20 -4.80
CA GLU A 9 -6.00 -1.04 -5.59
C GLU A 9 -4.94 -1.09 -6.68
N GLU A 10 -4.68 0.03 -7.37
CA GLU A 10 -3.63 0.10 -8.39
C GLU A 10 -2.24 -0.09 -7.78
N GLU A 11 -1.95 0.60 -6.68
CA GLU A 11 -0.68 0.46 -5.98
C GLU A 11 -0.51 -0.95 -5.39
N ARG A 12 -1.60 -1.59 -4.94
CA ARG A 12 -1.59 -3.00 -4.48
C ARG A 12 -1.37 -3.97 -5.64
N ARG A 13 -1.91 -3.68 -6.82
CA ARG A 13 -1.68 -4.48 -8.04
C ARG A 13 -0.21 -4.39 -8.46
N LYS A 14 0.38 -3.19 -8.46
CA LYS A 14 1.81 -2.97 -8.73
C LYS A 14 2.70 -3.72 -7.74
N LEU A 15 2.38 -3.67 -6.44
CA LEU A 15 3.08 -4.43 -5.41
C LEU A 15 3.05 -5.94 -5.70
N ASN A 16 1.88 -6.47 -6.08
CA ASN A 16 1.72 -7.89 -6.42
C ASN A 16 2.53 -8.31 -7.66
N GLU A 17 2.60 -7.45 -8.68
CA GLU A 17 3.43 -7.73 -9.86
C GLU A 17 4.93 -7.69 -9.55
N LEU A 18 5.37 -6.70 -8.76
CA LEU A 18 6.75 -6.63 -8.28
C LEU A 18 7.10 -7.85 -7.41
N GLY A 19 6.19 -8.25 -6.52
CA GLY A 19 6.36 -9.43 -5.68
C GLY A 19 6.45 -10.71 -6.50
N LYS A 20 5.57 -10.89 -7.50
CA LYS A 20 5.67 -12.04 -8.42
C LYS A 20 7.00 -12.06 -9.17
N LYS A 21 7.43 -10.93 -9.74
CA LYS A 21 8.73 -10.85 -10.44
C LYS A 21 9.90 -11.17 -9.51
N SER A 22 9.86 -10.66 -8.28
CA SER A 22 10.87 -10.95 -7.28
C SER A 22 10.93 -12.45 -6.96
N LEU A 23 9.77 -13.08 -6.73
CA LEU A 23 9.67 -14.51 -6.44
C LEU A 23 10.10 -15.37 -7.64
N ASP A 24 9.76 -14.96 -8.86
CA ASP A 24 10.17 -15.62 -10.12
C ASP A 24 11.70 -15.57 -10.29
N GLN A 25 12.32 -14.45 -9.90
CA GLN A 25 13.78 -14.30 -9.85
C GLN A 25 14.44 -14.99 -8.64
N GLY A 26 13.65 -15.62 -7.76
CA GLY A 26 14.14 -16.24 -6.52
C GLY A 26 14.62 -15.23 -5.47
N ILE A 27 14.33 -13.94 -5.65
CA ILE A 27 14.72 -12.86 -4.74
C ILE A 27 13.64 -12.73 -3.66
N PRO A 28 13.99 -12.89 -2.37
CA PRO A 28 13.05 -12.68 -1.28
C PRO A 28 12.47 -11.27 -1.30
N LEU A 29 11.17 -11.15 -0.99
CA LEU A 29 10.43 -9.87 -1.03
C LEU A 29 11.03 -8.80 -0.10
N PHE A 30 11.74 -9.21 0.94
CA PHE A 30 12.43 -8.29 1.86
C PHE A 30 13.75 -7.74 1.31
N GLU A 31 14.41 -8.47 0.39
CA GLU A 31 15.65 -8.04 -0.27
C GLU A 31 15.36 -7.20 -1.52
N ASN A 32 14.14 -7.28 -2.05
CA ASN A 32 13.74 -6.49 -3.20
C ASN A 32 13.36 -5.06 -2.80
N GLU A 33 14.31 -4.14 -2.99
CA GLU A 33 14.13 -2.73 -2.66
C GLU A 33 12.92 -2.09 -3.34
N ALA A 34 12.58 -2.51 -4.57
CA ALA A 34 11.40 -2.00 -5.28
C ALA A 34 10.09 -2.45 -4.61
N VAL A 35 10.01 -3.71 -4.16
CA VAL A 35 8.88 -4.22 -3.38
C VAL A 35 8.78 -3.49 -2.04
N GLN A 36 9.91 -3.27 -1.36
CA GLN A 36 9.96 -2.57 -0.08
C GLN A 36 9.55 -1.10 -0.19
N ALA A 37 10.01 -0.40 -1.23
CA ALA A 37 9.64 0.99 -1.49
C ALA A 37 8.14 1.12 -1.80
N GLN A 38 7.60 0.20 -2.62
CA GLN A 38 6.18 0.18 -2.94
C GLN A 38 5.33 -0.18 -1.71
N SER A 39 5.80 -1.10 -0.85
CA SER A 39 5.10 -1.44 0.40
C SER A 39 4.99 -0.23 1.32
N ARG A 40 6.11 0.46 1.58
CA ARG A 40 6.14 1.67 2.42
C ARG A 40 5.13 2.72 1.95
N LYS A 41 5.05 2.93 0.64
CA LYS A 41 4.10 3.86 0.05
C LYS A 41 2.65 3.43 0.30
N VAL A 42 2.32 2.15 0.16
CA VAL A 42 0.98 1.64 0.48
C VAL A 42 0.67 1.81 1.98
N ASP A 43 1.61 1.49 2.86
CA ASP A 43 1.48 1.67 4.31
C ASP A 43 1.21 3.14 4.69
N GLU A 44 1.98 4.08 4.14
CA GLU A 44 1.76 5.52 4.35
C GLU A 44 0.38 5.97 3.90
N TRP A 45 -0.12 5.47 2.78
CA TRP A 45 -1.45 5.78 2.27
C TRP A 45 -2.55 5.22 3.17
N ILE A 46 -2.37 4.00 3.69
CA ILE A 46 -3.29 3.40 4.66
C ILE A 46 -3.32 4.22 5.95
N VAL A 47 -2.15 4.62 6.47
CA VAL A 47 -2.05 5.46 7.67
C VAL A 47 -2.75 6.81 7.45
N GLN A 48 -2.53 7.48 6.31
CA GLN A 48 -3.23 8.73 5.99
C GLN A 48 -4.74 8.52 5.85
N TRP A 49 -5.18 7.41 5.27
CA TRP A 49 -6.60 7.08 5.16
C TRP A 49 -7.23 6.82 6.53
N LEU A 50 -6.55 6.04 7.38
CA LEU A 50 -6.96 5.76 8.75
C LEU A 50 -7.03 7.07 9.56
N GLN A 51 -6.03 7.94 9.49
CA GLN A 51 -6.07 9.25 10.15
C GLN A 51 -7.25 10.11 9.68
N ARG A 52 -7.52 10.17 8.37
CA ARG A 52 -8.68 10.90 7.81
C ARG A 52 -10.03 10.26 8.16
N LYS A 53 -10.04 8.98 8.54
CA LYS A 53 -11.22 8.26 9.00
C LYS A 53 -11.42 8.43 10.52
N SER A 54 -10.36 8.25 11.31
CA SER A 54 -10.36 8.44 12.77
C SER A 54 -10.56 9.90 13.18
N GLY A 55 -10.09 10.87 12.39
CA GLY A 55 -10.42 12.29 12.60
C GLY A 55 -11.92 12.60 12.48
N ARG A 56 -12.70 11.75 11.78
CA ARG A 56 -14.16 11.81 11.75
C ARG A 56 -14.83 11.07 12.91
N GLU A 57 -14.19 10.06 13.49
CA GLU A 57 -14.68 9.39 14.71
C GLU A 57 -14.47 10.21 15.98
N HIS A 58 -13.44 11.07 16.03
CA HIS A 58 -13.17 11.91 17.20
C HIS A 58 -14.06 13.17 17.30
N GLN A 59 -14.86 13.45 16.27
CA GLN A 59 -15.83 14.57 16.26
C GLN A 59 -17.27 14.10 16.54
N LEU A 60 -17.45 12.79 16.78
CA LEU A 60 -18.75 12.15 17.09
C LEU A 60 -18.78 11.54 18.51
N ARG A 61 -17.84 11.93 19.39
CA ARG A 61 -17.84 11.58 20.81
C ARG A 61 -18.04 12.81 21.68
#